data_AF-X1HYZ3-F1
#
_entry.id   AF-X1HYZ3-F1
#
_cell.length_a   1.000
_cell.length_b   1.000
_cell.length_c   1.000
_cell.angle_alpha   90.00
_cell.angle_beta   90.00
_cell.angle_gamma   90.00
#
_symmetry.space_group_name_H-M   'P 1'
#
loop_
_entity.id
_entity.type
_entity.pdbx_description
1 polymer ?
#
loop_
_entity_poly.entity_id
_entity_poly.type
_entity_poly.pdbx_seq_one_letter_code
_entity_poly.pdbx_strand_id
1 'polypeptide(L)'
;QEIIKQRFKDFALRMAKSCFYKRECKGKKELISEVEGYLNYLKNYQVLGWDAELIGVRDNGEKVKDAPLCNDFDDYFDSYRGHTGDFNLNKLGSNIACCIRAGIDVANPDNWGGGVIGFTVGDLRKMYPEGIPDWIKANYKNWKEDDLSDDESIWL
;
A
#
# COMPACT_ATOMS: atom_id res chain seq x y z
N GLN A 1 -2.69 -10.53 -13.28
CA GLN A 1 -1.67 -9.49 -13.03
C GLN A 1 -2.28 -8.09 -13.12
N GLU A 2 -2.98 -7.73 -14.20
CA GLU A 2 -3.59 -6.40 -14.33
C GLU A 2 -4.61 -6.07 -13.22
N ILE A 3 -5.44 -7.04 -12.82
CA ILE A 3 -6.38 -6.87 -11.71
C ILE A 3 -5.69 -6.63 -10.36
N ILE A 4 -4.53 -7.26 -10.11
CA ILE A 4 -3.74 -7.06 -8.89
C ILE A 4 -3.19 -5.64 -8.86
N LYS A 5 -2.66 -5.15 -10.00
CA LYS A 5 -2.18 -3.76 -10.12
C LYS A 5 -3.30 -2.75 -9.83
N GLN A 6 -4.50 -2.99 -10.36
CA GLN A 6 -5.66 -2.13 -10.12
C GLN A 6 -6.08 -2.13 -8.65
N ARG A 7 -6.21 -3.31 -8.03
CA ARG A 7 -6.55 -3.46 -6.61
C ARG A 7 -5.50 -2.83 -5.69
N PHE A 8 -4.22 -3.03 -6.00
CA PHE A 8 -3.11 -2.44 -5.28
C PHE A 8 -3.20 -0.90 -5.30
N LYS A 9 -3.34 -0.32 -6.49
CA LYS A 9 -3.48 1.13 -6.64
C LYS A 9 -4.72 1.67 -5.91
N ASP A 10 -5.86 0.98 -6.04
CA ASP A 10 -7.12 1.38 -5.38
C ASP A 10 -6.97 1.40 -3.86
N PHE A 11 -6.45 0.31 -3.27
CA PHE A 11 -6.28 0.20 -1.82
C PHE A 11 -5.32 1.27 -1.27
N ALA A 12 -4.11 1.34 -1.83
CA ALA A 12 -3.06 2.23 -1.34
C ALA A 12 -3.51 3.69 -1.37
N LEU A 13 -4.17 4.12 -2.46
CA LEU A 13 -4.66 5.50 -2.57
C LEU A 13 -5.84 5.79 -1.65
N ARG A 14 -6.76 4.84 -1.44
CA ARG A 14 -7.86 5.03 -0.47
C ARG A 14 -7.35 5.11 0.96
N MET A 15 -6.35 4.29 1.31
CA MET A 15 -5.72 4.32 2.62
C MET A 15 -5.06 5.68 2.90
N ALA A 16 -4.28 6.19 1.93
CA ALA A 16 -3.67 7.51 1.99
C ALA A 16 -4.71 8.64 2.18
N LYS A 17 -5.89 8.50 1.54
CA LYS A 17 -6.98 9.49 1.60
C LYS A 17 -7.77 9.46 2.91
N SER A 18 -7.91 8.29 3.54
CA SER A 18 -8.91 8.09 4.60
C SER A 18 -8.33 7.81 5.99
N CYS A 19 -7.20 7.11 6.10
CA CYS A 19 -6.80 6.52 7.38
C CYS A 19 -5.93 7.44 8.27
N PHE A 20 -5.22 8.41 7.70
CA PHE A 20 -4.23 9.22 8.45
C PHE A 20 -4.77 10.59 8.94
N TYR A 21 -6.08 10.71 9.10
CA TYR A 21 -6.78 11.98 9.35
C TYR A 21 -6.59 12.57 10.76
N LYS A 22 -6.35 11.75 11.79
CA LYS A 22 -6.46 12.17 13.21
C LYS A 22 -5.30 13.01 13.79
N ARG A 23 -4.29 13.40 13.02
CA ARG A 23 -3.20 14.25 13.53
C ARG A 23 -2.67 15.11 12.42
N GLU A 24 -3.16 16.36 12.34
CA GLU A 24 -2.57 17.52 11.64
C GLU A 24 -1.38 17.21 10.70
N CYS A 25 -1.61 16.43 9.67
CA CYS A 25 -0.62 16.29 8.62
C CYS A 25 -0.90 17.45 7.67
N LYS A 26 -0.15 18.55 7.84
CA LYS A 26 0.06 19.53 6.75
C LYS A 26 0.36 18.82 5.41
N GLY A 27 0.89 17.59 5.47
CA GLY A 27 1.15 16.69 4.36
C GLY A 27 0.08 15.67 3.98
N LYS A 28 -1.25 15.86 4.17
CA LYS A 28 -2.24 14.93 3.55
C LYS A 28 -2.16 14.93 2.02
N LYS A 29 -2.08 16.12 1.43
CA LYS A 29 -1.88 16.29 -0.01
C LYS A 29 -0.54 15.69 -0.44
N GLU A 30 0.49 15.90 0.37
CA GLU A 30 1.83 15.35 0.15
C GLU A 30 1.81 13.82 0.20
N LEU A 31 1.26 13.20 1.23
CA LEU A 31 1.08 11.75 1.35
C LEU A 31 0.39 11.16 0.12
N ILE A 32 -0.74 11.74 -0.30
CA ILE A 32 -1.46 11.26 -1.49
C ILE A 32 -0.58 11.38 -2.73
N SER A 33 0.10 12.52 -2.90
CA SER A 33 0.98 12.78 -4.04
C SER A 33 2.17 11.83 -4.09
N GLU A 34 2.79 11.52 -2.94
CA GLU A 34 3.94 10.61 -2.85
C GLU A 34 3.52 9.15 -3.09
N VAL A 35 2.41 8.72 -2.51
CA VAL A 35 1.85 7.38 -2.78
C VAL A 35 1.49 7.24 -4.26
N GLU A 36 0.85 8.24 -4.85
CA GLU A 36 0.53 8.23 -6.29
C GLU A 36 1.78 8.26 -7.16
N GLY A 37 2.78 9.08 -6.81
CA GLY A 37 4.06 9.16 -7.51
C GLY A 37 4.77 7.81 -7.54
N TYR A 38 4.90 7.16 -6.38
CA TYR A 38 5.55 5.85 -6.28
C TYR A 38 4.76 4.75 -7.01
N LEU A 39 3.43 4.73 -6.91
CA LEU A 39 2.60 3.79 -7.69
C LEU A 39 2.75 4.01 -9.21
N ASN A 40 2.92 5.26 -9.66
CA ASN A 40 3.16 5.57 -11.06
C ASN A 40 4.58 5.17 -11.51
N TYR A 41 5.58 5.26 -10.64
CA TYR A 41 6.91 4.68 -10.87
C TYR A 41 6.81 3.15 -11.04
N LEU A 42 6.07 2.48 -10.15
CA LEU A 42 5.88 1.02 -10.17
C LEU A 42 5.03 0.50 -11.34
N LYS A 43 4.40 1.37 -12.16
CA LYS A 43 3.47 0.94 -13.23
C LYS A 43 4.09 -0.05 -14.22
N ASN A 44 5.38 0.10 -14.48
CA ASN A 44 6.15 -0.72 -15.43
C ASN A 44 6.72 -2.00 -14.80
N TYR A 45 6.54 -2.18 -13.49
CA TYR A 45 6.98 -3.36 -12.77
C TYR A 45 5.81 -4.30 -12.52
N GLN A 46 6.10 -5.59 -12.49
CA GLN A 46 5.25 -6.57 -11.84
C GLN A 46 5.67 -6.62 -10.37
N VAL A 47 4.75 -6.19 -9.51
CA VAL A 47 4.91 -6.18 -8.05
C VAL A 47 4.24 -7.44 -7.51
N LEU A 48 5.01 -8.28 -6.80
CA LEU A 48 4.53 -9.55 -6.27
C LEU A 48 4.28 -9.52 -4.76
N GLY A 49 5.00 -8.70 -4.01
CA GLY A 49 4.89 -8.59 -2.55
C GLY A 49 5.92 -7.62 -2.01
N TRP A 50 5.83 -7.29 -0.72
CA TRP A 50 6.74 -6.35 -0.06
C TRP A 50 8.20 -6.80 -0.08
N ASP A 51 8.46 -8.08 0.20
CA ASP A 51 9.81 -8.65 0.21
C ASP A 51 10.18 -9.35 -1.11
N ALA A 52 9.33 -9.23 -2.13
CA ALA A 52 9.54 -9.86 -3.43
C ALA A 52 10.33 -8.95 -4.37
N GLU A 53 11.20 -9.56 -5.17
CA GLU A 53 11.90 -8.87 -6.27
C GLU A 53 10.89 -8.24 -7.22
N LEU A 54 11.10 -6.96 -7.54
CA LEU A 54 10.37 -6.32 -8.63
C LEU A 54 10.77 -6.96 -9.96
N ILE A 55 9.80 -7.12 -10.86
CA ILE A 55 10.06 -7.66 -12.20
C ILE A 55 9.71 -6.60 -13.22
N GLY A 56 10.72 -5.92 -13.75
CA GLY A 56 10.59 -4.98 -14.87
C GLY A 56 10.46 -5.70 -16.22
N VAL A 57 9.98 -4.98 -17.22
CA VAL A 57 9.95 -5.44 -18.62
C VAL A 57 10.71 -4.45 -19.49
N ARG A 58 11.76 -4.91 -20.17
CA ARG A 58 12.55 -4.13 -21.12
C ARG A 58 11.79 -3.89 -22.42
N ASP A 59 12.26 -2.96 -23.25
CA ASP A 59 11.67 -2.65 -24.57
C ASP A 59 11.60 -3.85 -25.52
N ASN A 60 12.52 -4.81 -25.37
CA ASN A 60 12.55 -6.07 -26.12
C ASN A 60 11.61 -7.16 -25.56
N GLY A 61 10.82 -6.85 -24.51
CA GLY A 61 9.92 -7.79 -23.84
C GLY A 61 10.60 -8.70 -22.80
N GLU A 62 11.90 -8.57 -22.57
CA GLU A 62 12.63 -9.34 -21.57
C GLU A 62 12.22 -8.94 -20.15
N LYS A 63 11.94 -9.94 -19.31
CA LYS A 63 11.68 -9.74 -17.88
C LYS A 63 12.99 -9.69 -17.12
N VAL A 64 13.18 -8.63 -16.34
CA VAL A 64 14.39 -8.42 -15.54
C VAL A 64 14.00 -8.28 -14.09
N LYS A 65 14.72 -9.01 -13.22
CA LYS A 65 14.58 -8.88 -11.78
C LYS A 65 15.34 -7.65 -11.31
N ASP A 66 14.69 -6.87 -10.47
CA ASP A 66 15.26 -5.71 -9.79
C ASP A 66 15.31 -5.97 -8.28
N ALA A 67 15.62 -4.94 -7.50
CA ALA A 67 15.61 -5.01 -6.04
C ALA A 67 14.25 -5.49 -5.48
N PRO A 68 14.24 -6.13 -4.29
CA PRO A 68 13.03 -6.32 -3.52
C PRO A 68 12.26 -5.00 -3.35
N LEU A 69 10.92 -5.04 -3.37
CA LEU A 69 10.09 -3.82 -3.26
C LEU A 69 10.44 -2.99 -2.01
N CYS A 70 10.73 -3.63 -0.88
CA CYS A 70 11.14 -2.94 0.34
C CYS A 70 12.44 -2.14 0.18
N ASN A 71 13.43 -2.68 -0.50
CA ASN A 71 14.69 -1.97 -0.78
C ASN A 71 14.50 -0.88 -1.84
N ASP A 72 13.75 -1.17 -2.91
CA ASP A 72 13.41 -0.16 -3.93
C ASP A 72 12.63 1.02 -3.33
N PHE A 73 11.74 0.76 -2.37
CA PHE A 73 11.01 1.80 -1.65
C PHE A 73 11.97 2.74 -0.90
N ASP A 74 12.88 2.17 -0.11
CA ASP A 74 13.86 2.93 0.64
C ASP A 74 14.75 3.76 -0.31
N ASP A 75 15.28 3.13 -1.37
CA ASP A 75 16.13 3.77 -2.37
C ASP A 75 15.39 4.89 -3.14
N TYR A 76 14.14 4.67 -3.53
CA TYR A 76 13.31 5.65 -4.23
C TYR A 76 13.15 6.91 -3.38
N PHE A 77 12.80 6.76 -2.10
CA PHE A 77 12.57 7.93 -1.26
C PHE A 77 13.85 8.60 -0.78
N ASP A 78 14.93 7.85 -0.54
CA ASP A 78 16.24 8.41 -0.22
C ASP A 78 16.81 9.23 -1.39
N SER A 79 16.64 8.76 -2.63
CA SER A 79 17.08 9.49 -3.83
C SER A 79 16.18 10.68 -4.17
N TYR A 80 14.85 10.52 -4.08
CA TYR A 80 13.87 11.56 -4.45
C TYR A 80 13.83 12.73 -3.46
N ARG A 81 14.01 12.47 -2.15
CA ARG A 81 14.02 13.51 -1.12
C ARG A 81 15.41 14.06 -0.80
N GLY A 82 16.44 13.54 -1.47
CA GLY A 82 17.84 13.73 -1.13
C GLY A 82 18.17 13.01 0.18
N HIS A 83 19.38 12.44 0.27
CA HIS A 83 19.93 11.67 1.41
C HIS A 83 19.89 12.43 2.75
N THR A 84 18.70 12.74 3.23
CA THR A 84 18.47 13.45 4.47
C THR A 84 18.49 12.47 5.64
N GLY A 85 18.59 11.16 5.41
CA GLY A 85 18.63 10.10 6.42
C GLY A 85 17.37 10.00 7.29
N ASP A 86 16.46 10.98 7.16
CA ASP A 86 15.33 11.22 8.06
C ASP A 86 13.99 10.85 7.44
N PHE A 87 13.94 10.42 6.16
CA PHE A 87 12.66 10.03 5.54
C PHE A 87 12.08 8.78 6.21
N ASN A 88 12.93 7.79 6.49
CA ASN A 88 12.58 6.55 7.18
C ASN A 88 12.30 6.74 8.68
N LEU A 89 12.67 7.90 9.25
CA LEU A 89 12.41 8.25 10.65
C LEU A 89 11.23 9.21 10.81
N ASN A 90 10.67 9.75 9.71
CA ASN A 90 9.55 10.68 9.78
C ASN A 90 8.19 9.98 9.56
N LYS A 91 7.17 10.57 10.18
CA LYS A 91 5.79 10.06 10.15
C LYS A 91 5.21 9.98 8.74
N LEU A 92 5.69 10.80 7.79
CA LEU A 92 5.21 10.79 6.40
C LEU A 92 5.70 9.53 5.68
N GLY A 93 7.00 9.24 5.74
CA GLY A 93 7.60 8.04 5.16
C GLY A 93 6.96 6.76 5.69
N SER A 94 6.76 6.66 7.01
CA SER A 94 6.04 5.52 7.60
C SER A 94 4.61 5.37 7.08
N ASN A 95 3.88 6.49 6.92
CA ASN A 95 2.52 6.43 6.38
C ASN A 95 2.50 6.00 4.90
N ILE A 96 3.46 6.46 4.10
CA ILE A 96 3.59 6.04 2.69
C ILE A 96 3.90 4.55 2.64
N ALA A 97 4.90 4.08 3.39
CA ALA A 97 5.25 2.66 3.47
C ALA A 97 4.04 1.81 3.87
N CYS A 98 3.26 2.25 4.86
CA CYS A 98 2.01 1.58 5.25
C CYS A 98 1.01 1.48 4.09
N CYS A 99 0.83 2.55 3.29
CA CYS A 99 -0.07 2.52 2.14
C CYS A 99 0.38 1.52 1.08
N ILE A 100 1.67 1.49 0.78
CA ILE A 100 2.25 0.62 -0.26
C ILE A 100 2.20 -0.84 0.19
N ARG A 101 2.66 -1.14 1.41
CA ARG A 101 2.70 -2.50 1.95
C ARG A 101 1.31 -3.10 2.10
N ALA A 102 0.40 -2.40 2.78
CA ALA A 102 -0.98 -2.86 2.92
C ALA A 102 -1.66 -3.00 1.55
N GLY A 103 -1.37 -2.08 0.64
CA GLY A 103 -1.90 -2.14 -0.71
C GLY A 103 -1.53 -3.41 -1.46
N ILE A 104 -0.26 -3.83 -1.42
CA ILE A 104 0.17 -5.05 -2.11
C ILE A 104 -0.27 -6.32 -1.38
N ASP A 105 -0.22 -6.33 -0.05
CA ASP A 105 -0.60 -7.50 0.76
C ASP A 105 -2.09 -7.82 0.60
N VAL A 106 -2.96 -6.81 0.65
CA VAL A 106 -4.42 -6.99 0.45
C VAL A 106 -4.74 -7.31 -1.02
N ALA A 107 -4.02 -6.75 -1.99
CA ALA A 107 -4.29 -6.98 -3.41
C ALA A 107 -3.78 -8.35 -3.91
N ASN A 108 -2.76 -8.91 -3.24
CA ASN A 108 -2.13 -10.19 -3.59
C ASN A 108 -1.89 -11.07 -2.34
N PRO A 109 -2.96 -11.63 -1.74
CA PRO A 109 -2.86 -12.34 -0.46
C PRO A 109 -1.99 -13.62 -0.52
N ASP A 110 -1.73 -14.16 -1.71
CA ASP A 110 -0.85 -15.31 -1.90
C ASP A 110 0.63 -14.98 -1.59
N ASN A 111 1.01 -13.70 -1.52
CA ASN A 111 2.37 -13.24 -1.29
C ASN A 111 2.44 -12.20 -0.14
N TRP A 112 1.65 -12.46 0.91
CA TRP A 112 1.52 -11.57 2.06
C TRP A 112 2.86 -11.29 2.76
N GLY A 113 3.33 -10.05 2.69
CA GLY A 113 4.61 -9.59 3.22
C GLY A 113 4.57 -9.14 4.68
N GLY A 114 3.79 -9.79 5.53
CA GLY A 114 3.66 -9.51 6.97
C GLY A 114 2.77 -8.31 7.36
N GLY A 115 2.18 -7.58 6.42
CA GLY A 115 1.15 -6.57 6.66
C GLY A 115 1.52 -5.41 7.60
N VAL A 116 0.51 -4.65 8.01
CA VAL A 116 0.57 -3.50 8.91
C VAL A 116 -0.51 -3.59 9.98
N ILE A 117 -0.16 -3.15 11.19
CA ILE A 117 -1.02 -3.18 12.37
C ILE A 117 -1.57 -1.79 12.72
N GLY A 118 -2.67 -1.75 13.47
CA GLY A 118 -3.23 -0.51 14.02
C GLY A 118 -4.37 0.10 13.21
N PHE A 119 -4.98 -0.68 12.32
CA PHE A 119 -6.18 -0.30 11.56
C PHE A 119 -7.39 -1.08 12.05
N THR A 120 -8.58 -0.54 11.81
CA THR A 120 -9.84 -1.19 12.21
C THR A 120 -10.79 -1.39 11.03
N VAL A 121 -11.82 -2.20 11.23
CA VAL A 121 -12.93 -2.34 10.26
C VAL A 121 -13.55 -0.98 9.92
N GLY A 122 -13.65 -0.08 10.91
CA GLY A 122 -14.10 1.29 10.70
C GLY A 122 -13.20 2.09 9.74
N ASP A 123 -11.90 1.80 9.67
CA ASP A 123 -11.01 2.42 8.69
C ASP A 123 -11.25 1.89 7.27
N LEU A 124 -11.50 0.58 7.11
CA LEU A 124 -11.95 0.03 5.82
C LEU A 124 -13.28 0.63 5.37
N ARG A 125 -14.25 0.81 6.29
CA ARG A 125 -15.53 1.48 5.98
C ARG A 125 -15.33 2.95 5.56
N LYS A 126 -14.35 3.66 6.14
CA LYS A 126 -13.96 5.01 5.68
C LYS A 126 -13.25 5.01 4.31
N MET A 127 -12.50 3.95 4.00
CA MET A 127 -11.86 3.79 2.69
C MET A 127 -12.88 3.48 1.59
N TYR A 128 -13.93 2.71 1.93
CA TYR A 128 -14.97 2.24 1.02
C TYR A 128 -16.37 2.57 1.57
N PRO A 129 -16.78 3.86 1.60
CA PRO A 129 -18.11 4.25 2.07
C PRO A 129 -19.25 3.66 1.23
N GLU A 130 -18.97 3.25 0.00
CA GLU A 130 -19.89 2.55 -0.91
C GLU A 130 -20.08 1.06 -0.58
N GLY A 131 -19.31 0.52 0.35
CA GLY A 131 -19.27 -0.90 0.69
C GLY A 131 -17.90 -1.52 0.43
N ILE A 132 -17.42 -2.36 1.35
CA ILE A 132 -16.09 -2.96 1.26
C ILE A 132 -16.09 -4.01 0.14
N PRO A 133 -15.16 -3.96 -0.83
CA PRO A 133 -15.10 -4.93 -1.93
C PRO A 133 -14.85 -6.38 -1.48
N ASP A 134 -15.47 -7.34 -2.18
CA ASP A 134 -15.34 -8.78 -1.88
C ASP A 134 -13.89 -9.29 -1.90
N TRP A 135 -13.04 -8.71 -2.76
CA TRP A 135 -11.63 -9.10 -2.84
C TRP A 135 -10.81 -8.69 -1.60
N ILE A 136 -11.29 -7.71 -0.82
CA ILE A 136 -10.72 -7.35 0.48
C ILE A 136 -11.30 -8.29 1.54
N LYS A 137 -12.63 -8.51 1.52
CA LYS A 137 -13.32 -9.41 2.46
C LYS A 137 -12.76 -10.83 2.42
N ALA A 138 -12.40 -11.31 1.23
CA ALA A 138 -11.82 -12.64 1.00
C ALA A 138 -10.52 -12.87 1.77
N ASN A 139 -9.81 -11.81 2.19
CA ASN A 139 -8.60 -11.93 3.00
C ASN A 139 -8.89 -12.31 4.46
N TYR A 140 -10.15 -12.22 4.90
CA TYR A 140 -10.56 -12.44 6.29
C TYR A 140 -11.51 -13.64 6.36
N LYS A 141 -11.04 -14.74 6.93
CA LYS A 141 -11.78 -16.02 7.02
C LYS A 141 -13.17 -15.92 7.65
N ASN A 142 -13.41 -14.92 8.49
CA ASN A 142 -14.66 -14.73 9.22
C ASN A 142 -15.34 -13.39 8.92
N TRP A 143 -15.17 -12.83 7.72
CA TRP A 143 -15.83 -11.57 7.37
C TRP A 143 -17.36 -11.74 7.34
N LYS A 144 -18.03 -11.34 8.41
CA LYS A 144 -19.48 -11.21 8.51
C LYS A 144 -19.80 -9.75 8.75
N GLU A 145 -20.20 -9.05 7.70
CA GLU A 145 -20.26 -7.59 7.64
C GLU A 145 -21.16 -6.96 8.72
N ASP A 146 -22.18 -7.69 9.15
CA ASP A 146 -23.14 -7.28 10.18
C ASP A 146 -22.69 -7.57 11.63
N ASP A 147 -21.64 -8.40 11.81
CA ASP A 147 -21.17 -8.82 13.14
C ASP A 147 -19.91 -8.06 13.62
N LEU A 148 -19.22 -7.34 12.71
CA LEU A 148 -17.97 -6.65 13.03
C LEU A 148 -18.21 -5.18 13.38
N SER A 149 -17.82 -4.79 14.60
CA SER A 149 -17.85 -3.41 15.06
C SER A 149 -16.74 -2.56 14.40
N ASP A 150 -16.91 -1.24 14.39
CA ASP A 150 -15.94 -0.32 13.77
C ASP A 150 -14.56 -0.33 14.43
N ASP A 151 -14.47 -0.73 15.70
CA ASP A 151 -13.25 -0.79 16.51
C ASP A 151 -12.53 -2.15 16.42
N GLU A 152 -13.12 -3.14 15.74
CA GLU A 152 -12.48 -4.43 15.52
C GLU A 152 -11.16 -4.23 14.77
N SER A 153 -10.07 -4.73 15.37
CA SER A 153 -8.73 -4.62 14.80
C SER A 153 -8.57 -5.55 13.61
N ILE A 154 -7.95 -5.03 12.55
CA ILE A 154 -7.65 -5.81 11.35
C ILE A 154 -6.16 -5.78 11.06
N TRP A 155 -5.68 -6.88 10.49
CA TRP A 155 -4.37 -6.93 9.86
C TRP A 155 -4.56 -6.57 8.39
N LEU A 156 -3.92 -5.48 7.96
CA LEU A 156 -3.86 -5.06 6.55
C LEU A 156 -2.52 -5.44 5.93
#